data_AF-A0A0B8P2Y7-F1
#
_entry.id   AF-A0A0B8P2Y7-F1
#
_cell.length_a   1.000
_cell.length_b   1.000
_cell.length_c   1.000
_cell.angle_alpha   90.00
_cell.angle_beta   90.00
_cell.angle_gamma   90.00
#
_symmetry.space_group_name_H-M   'P 1'
#
loop_
_entity.id
_entity.type
_entity.pdbx_description
1 polymer ?
#
loop_
_entity_poly.entity_id
_entity_poly.type
_entity_poly.pdbx_seq_one_letter_code
_entity_poly.pdbx_strand_id
1 'polypeptide(L)' 'MEVETEQTVVMGFAFDTDYVDQAYAHVLEQCPTGASMVNVEYVTDHGFLHWTNKIRVKALCEK' A
#
# COMPACT_ATOMS: atom_id res chain seq x y z
N MET A 1 -0.16 -13.70 0.36
CA MET A 1 0.62 -12.68 -0.36
C MET A 1 0.57 -11.40 0.46
N GLU A 2 1.65 -10.63 0.45
CA GLU A 2 1.72 -9.32 1.11
C GLU A 2 2.41 -8.33 0.17
N VAL A 3 1.80 -7.17 -0.04
CA VAL A 3 2.31 -6.06 -0.83
C VAL A 3 2.41 -4.86 0.11
N GLU A 4 3.59 -4.23 0.17
CA GLU A 4 3.80 -3.00 0.95
C GLU A 4 4.12 -1.87 -0.03
N THR A 5 3.45 -0.73 0.16
CA THR A 5 3.69 0.51 -0.58
C THR A 5 3.73 1.68 0.39
N GLU A 6 4.41 2.75 0.04
CA GLU A 6 4.57 3.90 0.91
C GLU A 6 4.49 5.24 0.18
N GLN A 7 4.03 6.25 0.90
CA GLN A 7 3.97 7.64 0.51
C GLN A 7 4.71 8.44 1.56
N THR A 8 5.66 9.27 1.14
CA THR A 8 6.39 10.15 2.05
C THR A 8 5.89 11.57 1.92
N VAL A 9 5.69 12.23 3.06
CA VAL A 9 5.33 13.64 3.13
C VAL A 9 6.40 14.39 3.91
N VAL A 10 6.94 15.45 3.32
CA VAL A 10 7.95 16.32 3.95
C VAL A 10 7.47 17.75 3.85
N MET A 11 7.37 18.45 4.98
CA MET A 11 6.96 19.86 5.05
C MET A 11 5.60 20.12 4.37
N GLY A 12 4.70 19.13 4.32
CA GLY A 12 3.40 19.22 3.63
C GLY A 12 3.43 18.91 2.13
N PHE A 13 4.59 18.62 1.54
CA PHE A 13 4.72 18.12 0.18
C PHE A 13 4.63 16.60 0.19
N ALA A 14 3.59 16.05 -0.45
CA ALA A 14 3.39 14.61 -0.59
C ALA A 14 4.06 14.10 -1.86
N PHE A 15 4.82 13.02 -1.72
CA PHE A 15 5.49 12.28 -2.80
C PHE A 15 4.89 10.89 -2.89
N ASP A 16 4.79 10.32 -4.09
CA ASP A 16 4.22 8.99 -4.34
C ASP A 16 2.73 8.91 -3.94
N THR A 17 1.93 9.86 -4.44
CA THR A 17 0.49 9.96 -4.17
C THR A 17 -0.32 8.76 -4.64
N ASP A 18 0.21 8.03 -5.63
CA ASP A 18 -0.46 6.91 -6.29
C ASP A 18 -0.14 5.57 -5.63
N TYR A 19 0.45 5.57 -4.43
CA TYR A 19 0.89 4.35 -3.72
C TYR A 19 -0.25 3.34 -3.46
N VAL A 20 -1.49 3.81 -3.26
CA VAL A 20 -2.69 2.97 -3.14
C VAL A 20 -2.95 2.20 -4.44
N ASP A 21 -2.87 2.89 -5.58
CA ASP A 21 -3.13 2.31 -6.90
C ASP A 21 -2.03 1.32 -7.28
N GLN A 22 -0.77 1.63 -6.92
CA GLN A 22 0.36 0.71 -7.06
C GLN A 22 0.15 -0.57 -6.25
N ALA A 23 -0.29 -0.45 -4.99
CA ALA A 23 -0.58 -1.61 -4.15
C ALA A 23 -1.67 -2.50 -4.77
N TYR A 24 -2.72 -1.89 -5.31
CA TYR A 24 -3.80 -2.61 -5.98
C TYR A 24 -3.34 -3.31 -7.26
N ALA A 25 -2.58 -2.61 -8.12
CA ALA A 25 -2.01 -3.17 -9.34
C ALA A 25 -1.11 -4.39 -9.04
N HIS A 26 -0.25 -4.29 -8.03
CA HIS A 26 0.60 -5.41 -7.60
C HIS A 26 -0.18 -6.62 -7.09
N VAL A 27 -1.29 -6.40 -6.39
CA VAL A 27 -2.18 -7.49 -5.95
C VAL A 27 -2.82 -8.19 -7.15
N LEU A 28 -3.25 -7.44 -8.17
CA LEU A 28 -3.85 -8.00 -9.39
C LEU A 28 -2.83 -8.76 -10.25
N GLU A 29 -1.61 -8.23 -10.40
CA GLU A 29 -0.52 -8.91 -11.11
C GLU A 29 -0.17 -10.26 -10.48
N GLN A 30 -0.20 -10.33 -9.15
CA GLN A 30 0.15 -11.54 -8.42
C GLN A 30 -1.01 -12.54 -8.28
N CYS A 31 -2.26 -12.09 -8.27
CA CYS A 31 -3.46 -12.94 -8.27
C CYS A 31 -4.33 -12.68 -9.52
N PRO A 32 -3.92 -13.15 -10.72
CA PRO A 32 -4.67 -12.91 -11.96
C PRO A 32 -6.06 -13.56 -11.98
N THR A 33 -6.25 -14.61 -11.18
CA THR A 33 -7.53 -15.34 -11.01
C THR A 33 -8.47 -14.70 -10.00
N GLY A 34 -8.01 -13.69 -9.24
CA GLY A 34 -8.78 -13.03 -8.19
C GLY A 34 -8.22 -13.27 -6.79
N ALA A 35 -8.54 -12.35 -5.87
CA ALA A 35 -8.16 -12.41 -4.48
C ALA A 35 -9.42 -12.65 -3.61
N SER A 36 -9.44 -13.73 -2.83
CA SER A 36 -10.59 -14.15 -2.00
C SER A 36 -10.72 -13.32 -0.73
N MET A 37 -9.57 -12.93 -0.19
CA MET A 37 -9.46 -12.30 1.12
C MET A 37 -8.40 -11.22 1.01
N VAL A 38 -8.82 -9.95 1.08
CA VAL A 38 -7.93 -8.78 1.01
C VAL A 38 -8.03 -8.05 2.34
N ASN A 39 -6.91 -7.91 3.03
CA ASN A 39 -6.77 -7.15 4.26
C ASN A 39 -5.81 -6.00 4.00
N VAL A 40 -6.24 -4.78 4.32
CA VAL A 40 -5.47 -3.56 4.10
C VAL A 40 -5.16 -2.93 5.44
N GLU A 41 -3.87 -2.83 5.76
CA GLU A 41 -3.38 -2.17 6.97
C GLU A 41 -2.76 -0.82 6.60
N TYR A 42 -3.24 0.25 7.24
CA TYR A 42 -2.70 1.60 7.10
C TYR A 42 -1.79 1.88 8.29
N VAL A 43 -0.54 2.26 8.03
CA VAL A 43 0.43 2.58 9.06
C VAL A 43 0.99 3.97 8.76
N THR A 44 0.93 4.89 9.71
CA THR A 44 1.53 6.22 9.54
C THR A 44 2.64 6.41 10.55
N ASP A 45 3.86 6.57 10.04
CA ASP A 45 5.04 6.90 10.83
C ASP A 45 5.21 8.42 10.85
N HIS A 46 5.12 9.03 12.03
CA HIS A 46 5.22 10.48 12.21
C HIS A 46 6.58 10.91 12.77
N GLY A 47 7.15 11.98 12.21
CA GLY A 47 8.30 12.70 12.76
C GLY A 47 8.15 14.22 12.64
N PHE A 48 9.22 14.96 12.95
CA PHE A 48 9.15 16.42 12.95
C PHE A 48 9.16 16.97 11.52
N LEU A 49 8.01 17.50 11.09
CA LEU A 49 7.79 18.03 9.72
C LEU A 49 7.95 16.98 8.61
N HIS A 50 7.93 15.69 8.95
CA HIS A 50 7.90 14.59 7.99
C HIS A 50 6.99 13.48 8.51
N TRP A 51 6.25 12.82 7.63
CA TRP A 51 5.56 11.58 7.96
C TRP A 51 5.52 10.67 6.74
N THR A 52 5.45 9.37 6.99
CA THR A 52 5.38 8.36 5.93
C THR A 52 4.11 7.55 6.14
N ASN A 53 3.24 7.54 5.14
CA ASN A 53 2.05 6.71 5.09
C ASN A 53 2.40 5.41 4.36
N LYS A 54 2.33 4.29 5.06
CA LYS A 54 2.52 2.95 4.51
C LYS A 54 1.18 2.25 4.40
N ILE A 55 0.99 1.52 3.31
CA ILE A 55 -0.13 0.61 3.11
C ILE A 55 0.43 -0.79 2.93
N ARG A 56 -0.05 -1.71 3.75
CA ARG A 56 0.20 -3.15 3.60
C ARG A 56 -1.08 -3.83 3.15
N VAL A 57 -1.05 -4.43 1.97
CA VAL A 57 -2.14 -5.25 1.46
C VAL A 57 -1.77 -6.71 1.58
N LYS A 58 -2.45 -7.43 2.45
CA LYS A 58 -2.37 -8.87 2.58
C LYS A 58 -3.52 -9.48 1.83
N ALA A 59 -3.23 -10.30 0.82
CA ALA A 59 -4.26 -11.01 0.10
C ALA A 59 -3.99 -12.49 -0.08
N LEU A 60 -5.07 -13.27 -0.16
CA LEU A 60 -5.04 -14.68 -0.54
C LEU A 60 -5.56 -14.82 -1.97
N CYS A 61 -4.71 -15.35 -2.86
CA CYS A 61 -5.14 -15.65 -4.22
C CYS A 61 -6.12 -16.83 -4.21
N GLU A 62 -7.20 -16.73 -4.97
CA GLU A 62 -8.05 -17.87 -5.28
C GLU A 62 -7.33 -18.80 -6.25
N LYS A 63 -7.47 -20.10 -6.01
CA LYS A 63 -6.81 -21.16 -6.78
C LYS A 63 -7.65 -21.58 -7.97
#